data_AF-A0A9C8C5G4-F1
#
_entry.id   AF-A0A9C8C5G4-F1
#
_cell.length_a   1.000
_cell.length_b   1.000
_cell.length_c   1.000
_cell.angle_alpha   90.00
_cell.angle_beta   90.00
_cell.angle_gamma   90.00
#
_symmetry.space_group_name_H-M   'P 1'
#
loop_
_entity.id
_entity.type
_entity.pdbx_description
1 polymer ?
#
loop_
_entity_poly.entity_id
_entity_poly.type
_entity_poly.pdbx_seq_one_letter_code
_entity_poly.pdbx_strand_id
1 'polypeptide(L)'
;MIEWEKELDLVKDFLRSSKLTGIAEISAATGVDSERIINFIKEGRLVLTTPISGVEFKCERCGNLILSGRFCSECAKNLSQELRDNISFESKSGSGMLSRDTIKKKHGSED
;
A
#
# COMPACT_ATOMS: atom_id res chain seq x y z
N MET A 1 -7.41 14.40 20.15
CA MET A 1 -8.07 14.02 18.88
C MET A 1 -7.60 15.03 17.85
N ILE A 2 -6.82 14.60 16.86
CA ILE A 2 -6.19 15.53 15.90
C ILE A 2 -7.26 15.92 14.87
N GLU A 3 -7.43 17.21 14.61
CA GLU A 3 -8.45 17.76 13.69
C GLU A 3 -8.44 17.03 12.32
N TRP A 4 -7.24 16.71 11.82
CA TRP A 4 -7.04 16.14 10.49
C TRP A 4 -7.47 14.68 10.37
N GLU A 5 -7.60 13.96 11.48
CA GLU A 5 -8.12 12.60 11.47
C GLU A 5 -9.62 12.57 11.19
N LYS A 6 -10.37 13.55 11.71
CA LYS A 6 -11.82 13.66 11.47
C LYS A 6 -12.11 13.96 10.01
N GLU A 7 -11.36 14.89 9.44
CA GLU A 7 -11.48 15.25 8.02
C GLU A 7 -11.15 14.07 7.11
N LEU A 8 -10.09 13.33 7.44
CA LEU A 8 -9.73 12.11 6.73
C LEU A 8 -10.87 11.09 6.76
N ASP A 9 -11.54 10.92 7.90
CA ASP A 9 -12.66 10.00 8.04
C ASP A 9 -13.90 10.45 7.23
N LEU A 10 -14.24 11.74 7.29
CA LEU A 10 -15.31 12.33 6.47
C LEU A 10 -15.09 12.10 4.98
N VAL A 11 -13.87 12.35 4.49
CA VAL A 11 -13.53 12.14 3.08
C VAL A 11 -13.59 10.66 2.72
N LYS A 12 -13.13 9.76 3.61
CA LYS A 12 -13.21 8.31 3.38
C LYS A 12 -14.65 7.82 3.28
N ASP A 13 -15.53 8.30 4.16
CA ASP A 13 -16.95 7.94 4.15
C ASP A 13 -17.62 8.44 2.86
N PHE A 14 -17.33 9.67 2.47
CA PHE A 14 -17.82 10.25 1.23
C PHE A 14 -17.34 9.47 -0.02
N LEU A 15 -16.07 9.05 -0.06
CA LEU A 15 -15.52 8.24 -1.15
C LEU A 15 -16.08 6.82 -1.23
N ARG A 16 -16.56 6.26 -0.11
CA ARG A 16 -17.23 4.94 -0.11
C ARG A 16 -18.63 5.02 -0.69
N SER A 17 -19.34 6.10 -0.40
CA SER A 17 -20.75 6.28 -0.80
C SER A 17 -20.89 6.91 -2.19
N SER A 18 -19.91 7.72 -2.62
CA SER A 18 -19.95 8.48 -3.87
C SER A 18 -18.81 8.13 -4.81
N LYS A 19 -19.14 7.93 -6.09
CA LYS A 19 -18.22 7.59 -7.18
C LYS A 19 -17.71 8.87 -7.83
N LEU A 20 -16.86 9.62 -7.15
CA LEU A 20 -16.63 11.04 -7.47
C LEU A 20 -15.64 11.26 -8.61
N THR A 21 -15.80 12.43 -9.24
CA THR A 21 -15.17 12.79 -10.53
C THR A 21 -14.06 13.85 -10.39
N GLY A 22 -13.92 14.52 -9.22
CA GLY A 22 -13.08 15.72 -9.01
C GLY A 22 -12.62 15.95 -7.55
N ILE A 23 -11.42 16.53 -7.32
CA ILE A 23 -10.98 17.00 -5.98
C ILE A 23 -11.89 18.14 -5.49
N ALA A 24 -12.29 19.02 -6.39
CA ALA A 24 -13.19 20.14 -6.08
C ALA A 24 -14.54 19.67 -5.54
N GLU A 25 -15.07 18.56 -6.07
CA GLU A 25 -16.34 17.99 -5.63
C GLU A 25 -16.22 17.35 -4.23
N ILE A 26 -15.11 16.66 -3.96
CA ILE A 26 -14.79 16.14 -2.62
C ILE A 26 -14.69 17.30 -1.61
N SER A 27 -13.97 18.37 -1.97
CA SER A 27 -13.82 19.56 -1.14
C SER A 27 -15.17 20.21 -0.84
N ALA A 28 -16.01 20.41 -1.86
CA ALA A 28 -17.33 21.00 -1.69
C ALA A 28 -18.27 20.15 -0.81
N ALA A 29 -18.19 18.82 -0.91
CA ALA A 29 -19.07 17.93 -0.15
C ALA A 29 -18.61 17.68 1.29
N THR A 30 -17.30 17.58 1.51
CA THR A 30 -16.72 17.28 2.83
C THR A 30 -16.37 18.54 3.62
N GLY A 31 -16.28 19.69 2.96
CA GLY A 31 -15.84 20.95 3.55
C GLY A 31 -14.34 21.00 3.85
N VAL A 32 -13.57 20.01 3.39
CA VAL A 32 -12.13 19.92 3.59
C VAL A 32 -11.41 20.60 2.44
N ASP A 33 -10.39 21.40 2.76
CA ASP A 33 -9.57 22.09 1.76
C ASP A 33 -8.98 21.13 0.71
N SER A 34 -9.03 21.58 -0.54
CA SER A 34 -8.50 20.85 -1.71
C SER A 34 -7.03 20.49 -1.52
N GLU A 35 -6.22 21.40 -0.98
CA GLU A 35 -4.81 21.16 -0.67
C GLU A 35 -4.62 20.07 0.37
N ARG A 36 -5.48 20.03 1.39
CA ARG A 36 -5.42 19.03 2.46
C ARG A 36 -5.78 17.64 1.91
N ILE A 37 -6.79 17.56 1.04
CA ILE A 37 -7.16 16.33 0.33
C ILE A 37 -5.99 15.82 -0.53
N ILE A 38 -5.35 16.71 -1.30
CA ILE A 38 -4.17 16.37 -2.11
C ILE A 38 -3.05 15.84 -1.20
N ASN A 39 -2.83 16.44 -0.04
CA ASN A 39 -1.81 15.99 0.90
C ASN A 39 -2.10 14.57 1.41
N PHE A 40 -3.35 14.27 1.78
CA PHE A 40 -3.73 12.93 2.22
C PHE A 40 -3.50 11.85 1.15
N ILE A 41 -3.70 12.18 -0.12
CA ILE A 41 -3.42 11.28 -1.26
C ILE A 41 -1.91 11.09 -1.42
N LYS A 42 -1.12 12.17 -1.36
CA LYS A 42 0.36 12.13 -1.45
C LYS A 42 0.98 11.34 -0.30
N GLU A 43 0.42 11.48 0.90
CA GLU A 43 0.82 10.73 2.10
C GLU A 43 0.41 9.25 2.03
N GLY A 44 -0.40 8.85 1.06
CA GLY A 44 -0.91 7.49 0.92
C GLY A 44 -1.94 7.09 1.98
N ARG A 45 -2.48 8.06 2.71
CA ARG A 45 -3.52 7.84 3.73
C ARG A 45 -4.92 7.69 3.13
N LEU A 46 -5.05 8.05 1.86
CA LEU A 46 -6.31 8.14 1.14
C LEU A 46 -6.11 7.56 -0.27
N VAL A 47 -6.88 6.53 -0.58
CA VAL A 47 -6.79 5.81 -1.86
C VAL A 47 -8.02 6.13 -2.68
N LEU A 48 -7.80 6.67 -3.86
CA LEU A 48 -8.86 6.92 -4.82
C LEU A 48 -9.22 5.62 -5.52
N THR A 49 -10.52 5.35 -5.71
CA THR A 49 -10.97 4.18 -6.47
C THR A 49 -10.97 4.45 -7.98
N THR A 50 -11.12 5.72 -8.37
CA THR A 50 -11.15 6.18 -9.75
C THR A 50 -10.15 7.32 -9.97
N PRO A 51 -9.49 7.37 -11.15
CA PRO A 51 -8.65 8.51 -11.50
C PRO A 51 -9.52 9.76 -11.57
N ILE A 52 -9.07 10.81 -10.88
CA ILE A 52 -9.80 12.08 -10.81
C ILE A 52 -9.49 12.91 -12.05
N SER A 53 -10.53 13.48 -12.67
CA SER A 53 -10.35 14.41 -13.78
C SER A 53 -9.69 15.71 -13.30
N GLY A 54 -8.58 16.09 -13.93
CA GLY A 54 -7.86 17.34 -13.64
C GLY A 54 -6.66 17.23 -12.70
N VAL A 55 -6.40 16.07 -12.08
CA VAL A 55 -5.18 15.86 -11.28
C VAL A 55 -4.53 14.53 -11.63
N GLU A 56 -3.41 14.60 -12.36
CA GLU A 56 -2.58 13.44 -12.67
C GLU A 56 -1.52 13.25 -11.58
N PHE A 57 -1.71 12.25 -10.72
CA PHE A 57 -0.63 11.75 -9.89
C PHE A 57 0.18 10.74 -10.71
N LYS A 58 1.48 10.99 -10.85
CA LYS A 58 2.39 10.12 -11.60
C LYS A 58 3.36 9.42 -10.65
N CYS A 59 3.64 8.16 -10.94
CA CYS A 59 4.68 7.43 -10.24
C CYS A 59 6.05 8.08 -10.52
N GLU A 60 6.82 8.37 -9.46
CA GLU A 60 8.17 8.97 -9.62
C GLU A 60 9.17 8.04 -10.33
N ARG A 61 8.92 6.71 -10.34
CA ARG A 61 9.83 5.72 -10.96
C ARG A 61 9.50 5.46 -12.44
N CYS A 62 8.23 5.27 -12.78
CA CYS A 62 7.81 4.84 -14.12
C CYS A 62 6.90 5.84 -14.85
N GLY A 63 6.42 6.89 -14.19
CA GLY A 63 5.52 7.88 -14.79
C GLY A 63 4.06 7.45 -14.93
N ASN A 64 3.72 6.19 -14.60
CA ASN A 64 2.33 5.71 -14.66
C ASN A 64 1.42 6.47 -13.71
N LEU A 65 0.14 6.57 -14.07
CA LEU A 65 -0.88 7.17 -13.21
C LEU A 65 -1.05 6.35 -11.94
N ILE A 66 -1.05 7.04 -10.79
CA ILE A 66 -1.26 6.44 -9.47
C ILE A 66 -2.51 7.03 -8.83
N LEU A 67 -3.17 6.22 -8.00
CA LEU A 67 -4.36 6.62 -7.27
C LEU A 67 -4.04 7.11 -5.85
N SER A 68 -2.80 6.90 -5.39
CA SER A 68 -2.32 7.21 -4.05
C SER A 68 -0.80 7.01 -3.94
N GLY A 69 -0.15 7.78 -3.07
CA GLY A 69 1.28 7.65 -2.72
C GLY A 69 2.23 8.27 -3.75
N ARG A 70 3.50 7.85 -3.73
CA ARG A 70 4.55 8.29 -4.67
C ARG A 70 4.88 7.28 -5.77
N PHE A 71 4.65 6.01 -5.49
CA PHE A 71 5.00 4.90 -6.38
C PHE A 71 3.75 4.08 -6.70
N CYS A 72 3.64 3.59 -7.93
CA CYS A 72 2.59 2.63 -8.27
C CYS A 72 2.82 1.31 -7.52
N SER A 73 1.78 0.48 -7.43
CA SER A 73 1.85 -0.79 -6.69
C SER A 73 2.96 -1.73 -7.19
N GLU A 74 3.28 -1.69 -8.49
CA GLU A 74 4.37 -2.48 -9.07
C GLU A 74 5.74 -1.94 -8.66
N CYS A 75 5.99 -0.64 -8.81
CA CYS A 75 7.25 -0.01 -8.41
C CYS A 75 7.48 -0.13 -6.90
N ALA A 76 6.44 0.02 -6.08
CA ALA A 76 6.54 -0.15 -4.63
C ALA A 76 6.90 -1.59 -4.25
N LYS A 77 6.31 -2.60 -4.92
CA LYS A 77 6.63 -4.01 -4.71
C LYS A 77 8.07 -4.33 -5.12
N ASN A 78 8.48 -3.85 -6.29
CA ASN A 78 9.83 -4.06 -6.81
C ASN A 78 10.87 -3.42 -5.88
N LEU A 79 10.67 -2.17 -5.46
CA LEU A 79 11.54 -1.50 -4.49
C LEU A 79 11.62 -2.25 -3.16
N SER A 80 10.50 -2.77 -2.67
CA SER A 80 10.47 -3.57 -1.44
C SER A 80 11.21 -4.90 -1.58
N GLN A 81 11.23 -5.49 -2.78
CA GLN A 81 12.03 -6.70 -3.07
C GLN A 81 13.51 -6.35 -3.12
N GLU A 82 13.90 -5.34 -3.91
CA GLU A 82 15.28 -4.85 -4.02
C GLU A 82 15.90 -4.58 -2.64
N LEU A 83 15.15 -3.94 -1.74
CA LEU A 83 15.59 -3.71 -0.36
C LEU A 83 15.76 -5.00 0.44
N ARG A 84 14.82 -5.95 0.36
CA ARG A 84 14.93 -7.23 1.08
C ARG A 84 16.10 -8.07 0.59
N ASP A 85 16.30 -8.14 -0.72
CA ASP A 85 17.38 -8.90 -1.33
C ASP A 85 18.75 -8.34 -0.92
N ASN A 86 18.87 -7.01 -0.84
CA ASN A 86 20.11 -6.35 -0.43
C ASN A 86 20.37 -6.40 1.09
N ILE A 87 19.33 -6.38 1.93
CA ILE A 87 19.46 -6.50 3.39
C ILE A 87 19.80 -7.94 3.81
N SER A 88 19.37 -8.94 3.04
CA SER A 88 19.58 -10.37 3.34
C SER A 88 21.05 -10.83 3.26
N PHE A 89 21.96 -9.97 2.75
CA PHE A 89 23.38 -10.32 2.60
C PHE A 89 24.21 -10.12 3.88
N GLU A 90 23.70 -9.36 4.86
CA GLU A 90 24.45 -8.93 6.06
C GLU A 90 24.01 -9.65 7.34
N SER A 91 23.75 -10.96 7.32
CA SER A 91 23.37 -11.70 8.55
C SER A 91 23.81 -13.17 8.66
N LYS A 92 24.64 -13.70 7.75
CA LYS A 92 25.17 -15.07 7.92
C LYS A 92 26.51 -15.09 8.66
N SER A 93 26.43 -14.90 9.97
CA SER A 93 27.41 -15.39 10.95
C SER A 93 26.67 -15.85 12.21
N GLY A 94 26.43 -17.16 12.36
CA GLY A 94 26.05 -17.74 13.66
C GLY A 94 24.99 -18.85 13.62
N SER A 95 25.46 -20.10 13.63
CA SER A 95 25.01 -21.25 14.44
C SER A 95 23.51 -21.57 14.58
N GLY A 96 23.10 -22.75 14.08
CA GLY A 96 21.78 -23.31 14.38
C GLY A 96 21.52 -24.69 13.78
N MET A 97 22.14 -25.72 14.35
CA MET A 97 21.92 -27.14 14.10
C MET A 97 20.51 -27.55 14.57
N LEU A 98 19.66 -28.09 13.69
CA LEU A 98 18.55 -28.96 14.10
C LEU A 98 18.25 -29.99 13.01
N SER A 99 18.65 -31.22 13.32
CA SER A 99 18.29 -32.45 12.65
C SER A 99 16.78 -32.62 12.57
N ARG A 100 16.28 -33.13 11.44
CA ARG A 100 14.94 -33.73 11.39
C ARG A 100 14.98 -35.08 10.69
N ASP A 101 15.65 -36.02 11.32
CA ASP A 101 15.47 -37.46 11.09
C ASP A 101 14.05 -37.85 11.52
N THR A 102 13.10 -37.91 10.58
CA THR A 102 11.85 -38.65 10.79
C THR A 102 11.36 -39.22 9.47
N ILE A 103 12.09 -40.20 8.93
CA ILE A 103 11.49 -41.26 8.11
C ILE A 103 11.55 -42.54 8.96
N LYS A 104 10.44 -42.87 9.62
CA LYS A 104 10.17 -44.22 10.11
C LYS A 104 8.88 -44.69 9.44
N LYS A 105 9.10 -45.50 8.40
CA LYS A 105 8.07 -46.16 7.60
C LYS A 105 7.30 -47.14 8.48
N LYS A 106 5.97 -47.09 8.40
CA LYS A 106 5.07 -48.05 9.05
C LYS A 106 5.06 -49.37 8.29
N HIS A 107 4.96 -50.46 9.05
CA HIS A 107 4.81 -51.86 8.64
C HIS A 107 3.53 -52.16 7.86
N GLY A 108 3.63 -53.16 6.97
CA GLY A 108 2.66 -54.22 6.67
C GLY A 108 3.45 -55.39 6.05
N SER A 109 3.69 -56.50 6.75
CA SER A 109 2.87 -57.75 6.84
C SER A 109 2.68 -58.38 5.44
N GLU A 110 3.45 -59.38 5.02
CA GLU A 110 3.47 -60.82 5.41
C GLU A 110 2.95 -61.64 4.23
N ASP A 111 3.83 -62.41 3.60
CA ASP A 111 3.69 -63.81 3.17
C ASP A 111 5.11 -64.40 2.99
#